data_AF-A0A520ACB8-F1
#
_entry.id   AF-A0A520ACB8-F1
#
_cell.length_a   1.000
_cell.length_b   1.000
_cell.length_c   1.000
_cell.angle_alpha   90.00
_cell.angle_beta   90.00
_cell.angle_gamma   90.00
#
_symmetry.space_group_name_H-M   'P 1'
#
loop_
_entity.id
_entity.type
_entity.pdbx_description
1 polymer ?
#
loop_
_entity_poly.entity_id
_entity_poly.type
_entity_poly.pdbx_seq_one_letter_code
_entity_poly.pdbx_strand_id
1 'polypeptide(L)'
;EKGLVSNPENFIRKIPHMSFVWGKKNVDYLKKRYDALQQCDLFSDMAYTEDPEVVKNWAPLIMDGRKKSDKIAATKMDLGTDVNFGSLTRDMFNHLRAQPNVSLYFNHEIRDLKKNKDENWSIKVKDLESGDKRKRVAKFVFIGAGGGSLPLLEKSDIPEGKGFGGFPVSGQWLKCTNEEIIAKHHAKVYGKASVGAPPMSVPHLDTRMINGKQALLFGPYAGFSTKFLKNGSFLDLPKSIKFNNIRPMISAGLHNLDLTKYLIEQVRQSPEDRLEALKEYLPKAELKDWELEYAGQRVQVIKKDEKKGGILEFGTEVVSAGDGSIAALLGASPGASTAVSIMIELLNRCFEADLATPEWQAKIKEMIPTYGKALAQDAELCKATRSRTSKILKIEKD
;
A
#
# COMPACT_ATOMS: atom_id res chain seq x y z
N GLU A 1 -12.70 4.91 20.44
CA GLU A 1 -13.67 4.31 21.37
C GLU A 1 -12.98 3.73 22.60
N LYS A 2 -12.18 2.67 22.47
CA LYS A 2 -11.53 2.03 23.63
C LYS A 2 -10.25 2.69 24.15
N GLY A 3 -9.87 3.84 23.62
CA GLY A 3 -8.63 4.53 24.03
C GLY A 3 -7.33 3.78 23.72
N LEU A 4 -7.33 2.78 22.82
CA LEU A 4 -6.14 1.99 22.50
C LEU A 4 -5.08 2.76 21.70
N VAL A 5 -5.52 3.80 20.99
CA VAL A 5 -4.64 4.75 20.30
C VAL A 5 -4.74 6.06 21.06
N SER A 6 -3.63 6.50 21.65
CA SER A 6 -3.59 7.63 22.59
C SER A 6 -3.93 8.96 21.93
N ASN A 7 -3.43 9.19 20.72
CA ASN A 7 -3.71 10.41 19.96
C ASN A 7 -3.87 10.10 18.46
N PRO A 8 -5.12 10.00 17.95
CA PRO A 8 -5.37 9.67 16.55
C PRO A 8 -4.67 10.59 15.55
N GLU A 9 -4.55 11.87 15.90
CA GLU A 9 -3.93 12.90 15.07
C GLU A 9 -2.43 12.67 14.79
N ASN A 10 -1.77 11.79 15.55
CA ASN A 10 -0.38 11.39 15.31
C ASN A 10 -0.25 10.39 14.15
N PHE A 11 -1.33 9.67 13.80
CA PHE A 11 -1.30 8.65 12.76
C PHE A 11 -2.27 8.92 11.61
N ILE A 12 -3.35 9.67 11.81
CA ILE A 12 -4.28 10.03 10.74
C ILE A 12 -4.57 11.53 10.78
N ARG A 13 -4.51 12.16 9.61
CA ARG A 13 -4.81 13.58 9.41
C ARG A 13 -5.68 13.75 8.18
N LYS A 14 -6.62 14.68 8.22
CA LYS A 14 -7.40 15.06 7.06
C LYS A 14 -6.49 15.79 6.07
N ILE A 15 -6.41 15.29 4.85
CA ILE A 15 -5.66 15.87 3.73
C ILE A 15 -6.52 15.63 2.49
N PRO A 16 -7.05 16.67 1.83
CA PRO A 16 -7.89 16.50 0.65
C PRO A 16 -7.19 15.70 -0.44
N HIS A 17 -7.94 14.80 -1.09
CA HIS A 17 -7.46 14.08 -2.26
C HIS A 17 -8.00 14.75 -3.51
N MET A 18 -7.12 14.98 -4.48
CA MET A 18 -7.45 15.62 -5.74
C MET A 18 -6.99 14.74 -6.90
N SER A 19 -7.80 14.66 -7.95
CA SER A 19 -7.27 14.26 -9.27
C SER A 19 -7.12 15.51 -10.11
N PHE A 20 -5.97 15.68 -10.78
CA PHE A 20 -5.71 16.81 -11.66
C PHE A 20 -5.23 16.31 -13.03
N VAL A 21 -5.81 16.84 -14.10
CA VAL A 21 -5.46 16.44 -15.46
C VAL A 21 -5.41 17.65 -16.38
N TRP A 22 -4.60 17.53 -17.44
CA TRP A 22 -4.51 18.49 -18.53
C TRP A 22 -4.68 17.81 -19.88
N GLY A 23 -5.08 18.58 -20.88
CA GLY A 23 -5.38 18.13 -22.24
C GLY A 23 -6.80 17.60 -22.40
N LYS A 24 -7.42 17.90 -23.54
CA LYS A 24 -8.85 17.64 -23.82
C LYS A 24 -9.28 16.20 -23.52
N LYS A 25 -8.53 15.19 -24.00
CA LYS A 25 -8.87 13.78 -23.78
C LYS A 25 -8.90 13.38 -22.31
N ASN A 26 -8.06 13.99 -21.48
CA ASN A 26 -7.99 13.67 -20.06
C ASN A 26 -9.09 14.40 -19.27
N VAL A 27 -9.41 15.65 -19.65
CA VAL A 27 -10.56 16.39 -19.13
C VAL A 27 -11.86 15.62 -19.38
N ASP A 28 -12.10 15.21 -20.64
CA ASP A 28 -13.29 14.43 -21.02
C ASP A 28 -13.36 13.09 -20.25
N TYR A 29 -12.22 12.44 -20.00
CA TYR A 29 -12.14 11.22 -19.20
C TYR A 29 -12.47 11.47 -17.72
N LEU A 30 -11.87 12.50 -17.11
CA LEU A 30 -12.09 12.82 -15.70
C LEU A 30 -13.55 13.21 -15.46
N LYS A 31 -14.17 13.93 -16.39
CA LYS A 31 -15.60 14.28 -16.33
C LYS A 31 -16.48 13.03 -16.32
N LYS A 32 -16.28 12.11 -17.27
CA LYS A 32 -17.03 10.84 -17.31
C LYS A 32 -16.84 10.01 -16.04
N ARG A 33 -15.61 9.95 -15.51
CA ARG A 33 -15.30 9.26 -14.26
C ARG A 33 -16.03 9.92 -13.08
N TYR A 34 -16.02 11.24 -13.01
CA TYR A 34 -16.73 12.00 -11.99
C TYR A 34 -18.24 11.70 -12.04
N ASP A 35 -18.86 11.84 -13.20
CA ASP A 35 -20.31 11.63 -13.38
C ASP A 35 -20.73 10.20 -12.99
N ALA A 36 -19.90 9.19 -13.29
CA ALA A 36 -20.13 7.81 -12.86
C ALA A 36 -19.98 7.62 -11.35
N LEU A 37 -18.98 8.24 -10.72
CA LEU A 37 -18.76 8.14 -9.27
C LEU A 37 -19.85 8.86 -8.48
N GLN A 38 -20.41 9.96 -9.00
CA GLN A 38 -21.53 10.68 -8.36
C GLN A 38 -22.79 9.83 -8.18
N GLN A 39 -22.94 8.72 -8.89
CA GLN A 39 -24.05 7.77 -8.71
C GLN A 39 -23.94 6.94 -7.41
N CYS A 40 -22.83 7.05 -6.67
CA CYS A 40 -22.59 6.33 -5.44
C CYS A 40 -22.40 7.31 -4.28
N ASP A 41 -23.19 7.16 -3.21
CA ASP A 41 -23.20 8.07 -2.05
C ASP A 41 -21.84 8.18 -1.35
N LEU A 42 -20.96 7.20 -1.55
CA LEU A 42 -19.57 7.27 -1.08
C LEU A 42 -18.80 8.47 -1.68
N PHE A 43 -19.23 8.99 -2.82
CA PHE A 43 -18.54 10.03 -3.58
C PHE A 43 -19.36 11.31 -3.78
N SER A 44 -20.53 11.41 -3.15
CA SER A 44 -21.45 12.56 -3.24
C SER A 44 -20.81 13.92 -2.89
N ASP A 45 -19.85 13.92 -1.97
CA ASP A 45 -19.12 15.12 -1.53
C ASP A 45 -17.99 15.55 -2.49
N MET A 46 -17.71 14.77 -3.54
CA MET A 46 -16.62 15.09 -4.47
C MET A 46 -17.00 16.28 -5.35
N ALA A 47 -16.12 17.28 -5.41
CA ALA A 47 -16.25 18.42 -6.30
C ALA A 47 -15.57 18.15 -7.65
N TYR A 48 -16.05 18.79 -8.71
CA TYR A 48 -15.44 18.82 -10.04
C TYR A 48 -15.36 20.25 -10.55
N THR A 49 -14.26 20.61 -11.22
CA THR A 49 -14.11 21.91 -11.87
C THR A 49 -13.20 21.82 -13.10
N GLU A 50 -13.47 22.68 -14.08
CA GLU A 50 -12.57 23.00 -15.20
C GLU A 50 -12.03 24.44 -15.10
N ASP A 51 -12.44 25.20 -14.07
CA ASP A 51 -12.04 26.59 -13.86
C ASP A 51 -10.63 26.67 -13.22
N PRO A 52 -9.64 27.27 -13.92
CA PRO A 52 -8.29 27.45 -13.41
C PRO A 52 -8.19 28.21 -12.09
N GLU A 53 -9.07 29.18 -11.82
CA GLU A 53 -9.02 29.93 -10.56
C GLU A 53 -9.52 29.09 -9.39
N VAL A 54 -10.51 28.21 -9.61
CA VAL A 54 -10.95 27.24 -8.59
C VAL A 54 -9.83 26.23 -8.29
N VAL A 55 -9.15 25.71 -9.32
CA VAL A 55 -8.02 24.78 -9.13
C VAL A 55 -6.87 25.46 -8.40
N LYS A 56 -6.58 26.73 -8.73
CA LYS A 56 -5.54 27.52 -8.07
C LYS A 56 -5.85 27.75 -6.59
N ASN A 57 -7.11 27.98 -6.24
CA ASN A 57 -7.53 28.08 -4.84
C ASN A 57 -7.37 26.75 -4.09
N TRP A 58 -7.55 25.61 -4.75
CA TRP A 58 -7.36 24.30 -4.14
C TRP A 58 -5.89 23.88 -3.99
N ALA A 59 -5.07 24.16 -5.01
CA ALA A 59 -3.66 23.79 -5.03
C ALA A 59 -2.86 24.86 -5.81
N PRO A 60 -2.40 25.94 -5.14
CA PRO A 60 -1.74 27.06 -5.81
C PRO A 60 -0.49 26.66 -6.61
N LEU A 61 0.33 25.78 -6.05
CA LEU A 61 1.61 25.38 -6.65
C LEU A 61 1.47 24.64 -7.99
N ILE A 62 0.35 23.96 -8.23
CA ILE A 62 0.16 23.21 -9.49
C ILE A 62 -0.29 24.12 -10.65
N MET A 63 -0.81 25.30 -10.30
CA MET A 63 -1.29 26.30 -11.24
C MET A 63 -0.27 27.42 -11.47
N ASP A 64 0.60 27.69 -10.50
CA ASP A 64 1.61 28.74 -10.65
C ASP A 64 2.62 28.42 -11.76
N GLY A 65 2.74 29.32 -12.73
CA GLY A 65 3.54 29.13 -13.95
C GLY A 65 2.85 28.35 -15.09
N ARG A 66 1.62 27.85 -14.90
CA ARG A 66 0.88 27.14 -15.94
C ARG A 66 0.24 28.11 -16.94
N LYS A 67 0.19 27.73 -18.22
CA LYS A 67 -0.41 28.54 -19.29
C LYS A 67 -1.94 28.54 -19.17
N LYS A 68 -2.56 29.72 -19.30
CA LYS A 68 -4.03 29.88 -19.26
C LYS A 68 -4.76 29.15 -20.40
N SER A 69 -4.08 28.87 -21.51
CA SER A 69 -4.64 28.18 -22.67
C SER A 69 -4.84 26.67 -22.46
N ASP A 70 -4.22 26.09 -21.43
CA ASP A 70 -4.26 24.65 -21.21
C ASP A 70 -5.65 24.22 -20.74
N LYS A 71 -6.25 23.26 -21.44
CA LYS A 71 -7.47 22.61 -20.95
C LYS A 71 -7.10 21.77 -19.74
N ILE A 72 -7.73 22.05 -18.60
CA ILE A 72 -7.50 21.35 -17.34
C ILE A 72 -8.82 20.93 -16.70
N ALA A 73 -8.75 19.96 -15.81
CA ALA A 73 -9.85 19.62 -14.92
C ALA A 73 -9.30 19.07 -13.60
N ALA A 74 -10.06 19.28 -12.54
CA ALA A 74 -9.76 18.71 -11.24
C ALA A 74 -11.02 18.12 -10.58
N THR A 75 -10.80 17.07 -9.78
CA THR A 75 -11.74 16.66 -8.74
C THR A 75 -11.11 16.90 -7.37
N LYS A 76 -11.93 17.12 -6.35
CA LYS A 76 -11.47 17.25 -4.95
C LYS A 76 -12.43 16.53 -4.00
N MET A 77 -11.86 15.79 -3.06
CA MET A 77 -12.58 15.14 -1.97
C MET A 77 -11.95 15.53 -0.64
N ASP A 78 -12.65 16.36 0.14
CA ASP A 78 -12.15 16.88 1.43
C ASP A 78 -12.09 15.82 2.53
N LEU A 79 -12.81 14.70 2.37
CA LEU A 79 -12.76 13.58 3.30
C LEU A 79 -11.48 12.73 3.17
N GLY A 80 -10.58 13.08 2.26
CA GLY A 80 -9.29 12.42 2.12
C GLY A 80 -8.46 12.49 3.41
N THR A 81 -7.61 11.48 3.61
CA THR A 81 -6.71 11.41 4.77
C THR A 81 -5.30 11.05 4.37
N ASP A 82 -4.33 11.50 5.15
CA ASP A 82 -2.97 10.96 5.19
C ASP A 82 -2.83 10.06 6.42
N VAL A 83 -2.15 8.92 6.24
CA VAL A 83 -1.94 7.92 7.29
C VAL A 83 -0.45 7.70 7.51
N ASN A 84 0.02 8.02 8.71
CA ASN A 84 1.35 7.67 9.19
C ASN A 84 1.33 6.27 9.82
N PHE A 85 1.53 5.26 8.96
CA PHE A 85 1.60 3.85 9.36
C PHE A 85 2.72 3.56 10.35
N GLY A 86 3.80 4.35 10.37
CA GLY A 86 4.86 4.20 11.35
C GLY A 86 4.34 4.47 12.77
N SER A 87 3.60 5.57 12.96
CA SER A 87 2.97 5.90 14.24
C SER A 87 1.93 4.87 14.63
N LEU A 88 1.02 4.52 13.71
CA LEU A 88 -0.01 3.52 13.97
C LEU A 88 0.58 2.16 14.38
N THR A 89 1.62 1.71 13.70
CA THR A 89 2.30 0.43 14.01
C THR A 89 2.91 0.47 15.41
N ARG A 90 3.58 1.57 15.79
CA ARG A 90 4.14 1.71 17.15
C ARG A 90 3.06 1.65 18.22
N ASP A 91 1.93 2.33 18.01
CA ASP A 91 0.80 2.31 18.94
C ASP A 91 0.21 0.90 19.07
N MET A 92 0.01 0.19 17.94
CA MET A 92 -0.44 -1.20 17.93
C MET A 92 0.52 -2.12 18.70
N PHE A 93 1.82 -2.01 18.47
CA PHE A 93 2.82 -2.84 19.15
C PHE A 93 2.95 -2.50 20.64
N ASN A 94 2.82 -1.24 21.03
CA ASN A 94 2.80 -0.84 22.43
C ASN A 94 1.58 -1.41 23.16
N HIS A 95 0.41 -1.38 22.54
CA HIS A 95 -0.79 -2.01 23.08
C HIS A 95 -0.62 -3.53 23.22
N LEU A 96 -0.09 -4.19 22.19
CA LEU A 96 0.18 -5.64 22.20
C LEU A 96 1.17 -6.02 23.30
N ARG A 97 2.23 -5.23 23.53
CA ARG A 97 3.21 -5.47 24.60
C ARG A 97 2.57 -5.46 26.00
N ALA A 98 1.49 -4.71 26.19
CA ALA A 98 0.79 -4.62 27.48
C ALA A 98 -0.20 -5.77 27.71
N GLN A 99 -0.43 -6.64 26.72
CA GLN A 99 -1.36 -7.77 26.87
C GLN A 99 -0.67 -8.96 27.56
N PRO A 100 -1.32 -9.60 28.55
CA PRO A 100 -0.70 -10.66 29.36
C PRO A 100 -0.33 -11.92 28.57
N ASN A 101 -0.96 -12.15 27.42
CA ASN A 101 -0.83 -13.34 26.59
C ASN A 101 -0.09 -13.06 25.26
N VAL A 102 0.64 -11.95 25.15
CA VAL A 102 1.38 -11.58 23.95
C VAL A 102 2.86 -11.40 24.27
N SER A 103 3.70 -12.14 23.53
CA SER A 103 5.16 -12.01 23.60
C SER A 103 5.71 -11.42 22.31
N LEU A 104 6.52 -10.37 22.41
CA LEU A 104 7.15 -9.71 21.28
C LEU A 104 8.66 -9.96 21.30
N TYR A 105 9.20 -10.44 20.18
CA TYR A 105 10.63 -10.69 20.01
C TYR A 105 11.16 -9.90 18.82
N PHE A 106 12.04 -8.93 19.09
CA PHE A 106 12.79 -8.17 18.08
C PHE A 106 14.18 -8.77 17.92
N ASN A 107 14.91 -8.44 16.85
CA ASN A 107 16.21 -9.03 16.52
C ASN A 107 16.17 -10.57 16.40
N HIS A 108 15.01 -11.14 16.06
CA HIS A 108 14.82 -12.57 15.89
C HIS A 108 14.48 -12.85 14.43
N GLU A 109 15.29 -13.68 13.76
CA GLU A 109 15.09 -14.04 12.37
C GLU A 109 14.55 -15.47 12.24
N ILE A 110 13.43 -15.61 11.54
CA ILE A 110 12.87 -16.92 11.21
C ILE A 110 13.69 -17.54 10.09
N ARG A 111 14.34 -18.67 10.39
CA ARG A 111 15.24 -19.37 9.47
C ARG A 111 14.57 -20.51 8.73
N ASP A 112 13.57 -21.14 9.33
CA ASP A 112 12.91 -22.32 8.77
C ASP A 112 11.53 -22.53 9.39
N LEU A 113 10.64 -23.16 8.63
CA LEU A 113 9.27 -23.51 9.02
C LEU A 113 9.01 -24.95 8.56
N LYS A 114 8.64 -25.83 9.48
CA LYS A 114 8.36 -27.24 9.15
C LYS A 114 7.13 -27.72 9.88
N LYS A 115 6.21 -28.34 9.17
CA LYS A 115 5.08 -29.04 9.78
C LYS A 115 5.54 -30.36 10.39
N ASN A 116 5.18 -30.59 11.65
CA ASN A 116 5.50 -31.78 12.40
C ASN A 116 4.46 -32.88 12.19
N LYS A 117 4.72 -34.09 12.70
CA LYS A 117 3.78 -35.22 12.67
C LYS A 117 2.56 -35.05 13.57
N ASP A 118 2.63 -34.17 14.57
CA ASP A 118 1.53 -33.79 15.45
C ASP A 118 0.73 -32.61 14.90
N GLU A 119 0.87 -32.34 13.59
CA GLU A 119 0.23 -31.24 12.84
C GLU A 119 0.61 -29.81 13.28
N ASN A 120 1.46 -29.66 14.30
CA ASN A 120 1.99 -28.36 14.73
C ASN A 120 3.16 -27.90 13.85
N TRP A 121 3.44 -26.61 13.86
CA TRP A 121 4.57 -25.99 13.16
C TRP A 121 5.80 -25.86 14.06
N SER A 122 6.92 -26.44 13.63
CA SER A 122 8.26 -26.14 14.16
C SER A 122 8.84 -24.93 13.44
N ILE A 123 9.17 -23.89 14.22
CA ILE A 123 9.74 -22.63 13.75
C ILE A 123 11.18 -22.54 14.23
N LYS A 124 12.14 -22.48 13.31
CA LYS A 124 13.56 -22.27 13.64
C LYS A 124 13.85 -20.79 13.71
N VAL A 125 14.26 -20.31 14.87
CA VAL A 125 14.52 -18.88 15.12
C VAL A 125 16.00 -18.69 15.44
N LYS A 126 16.62 -17.68 14.84
CA LYS A 126 17.96 -17.21 15.20
C LYS A 126 17.85 -15.87 15.91
N ASP A 127 18.37 -15.79 17.12
CA ASP A 127 18.64 -14.52 17.78
C ASP A 127 19.83 -13.85 17.07
N LEU A 128 19.63 -12.63 16.56
CA LEU A 128 20.64 -11.91 15.80
C LEU A 128 21.69 -11.23 16.68
N GLU A 129 21.38 -11.01 17.95
CA GLU A 129 22.28 -10.38 18.91
C GLU A 129 23.23 -11.42 19.51
N SER A 130 22.69 -12.53 20.03
CA SER A 130 23.52 -13.59 20.62
C SER A 130 24.03 -14.61 19.60
N GLY A 131 23.36 -14.74 18.45
CA GLY A 131 23.63 -15.79 17.47
C GLY A 131 22.98 -17.14 17.78
N ASP A 132 22.32 -17.27 18.93
CA ASP A 132 21.64 -18.49 19.38
C ASP A 132 20.58 -18.96 18.39
N LYS A 133 20.41 -20.29 18.32
CA LYS A 133 19.36 -20.91 17.51
C LYS A 133 18.39 -21.63 18.43
N ARG A 134 17.10 -21.34 18.30
CA ARG A 134 16.02 -21.92 19.11
C ARG A 134 14.94 -22.48 18.21
N LYS A 135 14.17 -23.43 18.73
CA LYS A 135 12.93 -23.91 18.10
C LYS A 135 11.74 -23.42 18.90
N ARG A 136 10.69 -23.00 18.19
CA ARG A 136 9.36 -22.69 18.74
C ARG A 136 8.34 -23.59 18.07
N VAL A 137 7.27 -23.90 18.79
CA VAL A 137 6.15 -24.70 18.28
C VAL A 137 4.91 -23.84 18.27
N ALA A 138 4.15 -23.88 17.19
CA ALA A 138 2.90 -23.13 17.06
C ALA A 138 1.83 -24.00 16.37
N LYS A 139 0.57 -23.86 16.79
CA LYS A 139 -0.57 -24.50 16.12
C LYS A 139 -0.89 -23.80 14.79
N PHE A 140 -0.77 -22.48 14.78
CA PHE A 140 -1.01 -21.64 13.62
C PHE A 140 0.17 -20.69 13.38
N VAL A 141 0.52 -20.44 12.12
CA VAL A 141 1.57 -19.50 11.72
C VAL A 141 1.03 -18.47 10.72
N PHE A 142 1.18 -17.19 11.03
CA PHE A 142 0.91 -16.11 10.09
C PHE A 142 2.20 -15.45 9.62
N ILE A 143 2.42 -15.42 8.31
CA ILE A 143 3.61 -14.83 7.67
C ILE A 143 3.24 -13.47 7.06
N GLY A 144 3.42 -12.40 7.85
CA GLY A 144 3.30 -11.01 7.43
C GLY A 144 4.65 -10.31 7.24
N ALA A 145 5.60 -10.96 6.57
CA ALA A 145 7.02 -10.55 6.55
C ALA A 145 7.41 -9.64 5.36
N GLY A 146 6.44 -8.97 4.73
CA GLY A 146 6.67 -8.17 3.52
C GLY A 146 7.33 -9.00 2.41
N GLY A 147 8.40 -8.48 1.79
CA GLY A 147 9.15 -9.26 0.79
C GLY A 147 9.78 -10.56 1.34
N GLY A 148 9.96 -10.67 2.65
CA GLY A 148 10.43 -11.88 3.32
C GLY A 148 9.37 -12.99 3.39
N SER A 149 8.11 -12.71 3.07
CA SER A 149 7.04 -13.71 3.10
C SER A 149 7.26 -14.81 2.07
N LEU A 150 7.71 -14.48 0.85
CA LEU A 150 7.90 -15.47 -0.22
C LEU A 150 8.95 -16.53 0.18
N PRO A 151 10.17 -16.19 0.62
CA PRO A 151 11.13 -17.18 1.10
C PRO A 151 10.64 -18.03 2.27
N LEU A 152 9.82 -17.48 3.16
CA LEU A 152 9.26 -18.23 4.30
C LEU A 152 8.15 -19.19 3.85
N LEU A 153 7.28 -18.77 2.93
CA LEU A 153 6.28 -19.63 2.31
C LEU A 153 6.96 -20.79 1.58
N GLU A 154 8.01 -20.52 0.81
CA GLU A 154 8.76 -21.58 0.12
C GLU A 154 9.38 -22.59 1.09
N LYS A 155 9.84 -22.14 2.27
CA LYS A 155 10.40 -23.02 3.31
C LYS A 155 9.34 -23.87 3.99
N SER A 156 8.09 -23.39 4.07
CA SER A 156 6.99 -24.16 4.65
C SER A 156 6.65 -25.43 3.86
N ASP A 157 7.06 -25.49 2.58
CA ASP A 157 6.82 -26.59 1.63
C ASP A 157 5.36 -27.02 1.47
N ILE A 158 4.41 -26.13 1.81
CA ILE A 158 2.99 -26.39 1.54
C ILE A 158 2.77 -26.43 0.02
N PRO A 159 1.90 -27.33 -0.49
CA PRO A 159 1.62 -27.45 -1.91
C PRO A 159 1.18 -26.13 -2.56
N GLU A 160 0.40 -25.33 -1.84
CA GLU A 160 -0.18 -24.06 -2.29
C GLU A 160 0.86 -22.96 -2.50
N GLY A 161 2.04 -23.08 -1.87
CA GLY A 161 3.16 -22.17 -2.07
C GLY A 161 3.99 -22.47 -3.32
N LYS A 162 3.75 -23.60 -4.01
CA LYS A 162 4.56 -24.02 -5.15
C LYS A 162 4.22 -23.21 -6.41
N GLY A 163 5.25 -22.83 -7.16
CA GLY A 163 5.11 -22.08 -8.41
C GLY A 163 4.97 -20.57 -8.22
N PHE A 164 5.04 -20.07 -6.99
CA PHE A 164 5.22 -18.66 -6.72
C PHE A 164 6.67 -18.24 -6.98
N GLY A 165 6.82 -17.12 -7.67
CA GLY A 165 8.06 -16.39 -7.82
C GLY A 165 7.86 -14.95 -7.37
N GLY A 166 8.94 -14.18 -7.34
CA GLY A 166 8.87 -12.77 -7.03
C GLY A 166 9.99 -12.02 -7.69
N PHE A 167 9.72 -10.78 -8.07
CA PHE A 167 10.77 -9.84 -8.46
C PHE A 167 10.73 -8.59 -7.56
N PRO A 168 11.89 -8.16 -7.06
CA PRO A 168 11.97 -6.99 -6.20
C PRO A 168 11.81 -5.69 -7.01
N VAL A 169 11.03 -4.78 -6.45
CA VAL A 169 10.86 -3.40 -6.94
C VAL A 169 11.09 -2.47 -5.77
N SER A 170 12.01 -1.51 -5.93
CA SER A 170 12.16 -0.43 -4.97
C SER A 170 11.37 0.79 -5.43
N GLY A 171 10.83 1.54 -4.46
CA GLY A 171 10.23 2.84 -4.72
C GLY A 171 11.20 3.96 -4.36
N GLN A 172 11.16 5.06 -5.11
CA GLN A 172 11.87 6.28 -4.80
C GLN A 172 10.90 7.47 -4.86
N TRP A 173 11.20 8.53 -4.11
CA TRP A 173 10.41 9.76 -4.09
C TRP A 173 11.34 10.95 -4.15
N LEU A 174 10.96 11.98 -4.89
CA LEU A 174 11.51 13.31 -4.68
C LEU A 174 10.86 13.90 -3.44
N LYS A 175 11.67 14.35 -2.49
CA LYS A 175 11.25 14.99 -1.26
C LYS A 175 11.65 16.45 -1.30
N CYS A 176 10.69 17.33 -1.13
CA CYS A 176 10.97 18.76 -1.06
C CYS A 176 11.68 19.08 0.26
N THR A 177 12.73 19.90 0.19
CA THR A 177 13.50 20.40 1.33
C THR A 177 13.22 21.87 1.65
N ASN A 178 12.43 22.55 0.81
CA ASN A 178 12.09 23.95 0.95
C ASN A 178 10.78 24.15 1.72
N GLU A 179 10.86 24.68 2.94
CA GLU A 179 9.71 24.87 3.84
C GLU A 179 8.65 25.84 3.28
N GLU A 180 9.05 26.84 2.49
CA GLU A 180 8.10 27.78 1.88
C GLU A 180 7.24 27.12 0.80
N ILE A 181 7.83 26.20 0.04
CA ILE A 181 7.10 25.40 -0.96
C ILE A 181 6.17 24.43 -0.22
N ILE A 182 6.69 23.72 0.78
CA ILE A 182 5.91 22.76 1.57
C ILE A 182 4.66 23.43 2.16
N ALA A 183 4.80 24.62 2.77
CA ALA A 183 3.69 25.34 3.41
C ALA A 183 2.57 25.76 2.43
N LYS A 184 2.87 25.92 1.14
CA LYS A 184 1.91 26.32 0.10
C LYS A 184 1.08 25.15 -0.47
N HIS A 185 1.33 23.91 -0.04
CA HIS A 185 0.63 22.72 -0.55
C HIS A 185 -0.10 21.94 0.55
N HIS A 186 -1.41 21.72 0.38
CA HIS A 186 -2.23 20.97 1.33
C HIS A 186 -3.21 20.02 0.62
N ALA A 187 -2.67 19.09 -0.17
CA ALA A 187 -3.46 18.08 -0.86
C ALA A 187 -2.60 16.86 -1.23
N LYS A 188 -3.27 15.78 -1.61
CA LYS A 188 -2.68 14.72 -2.43
C LYS A 188 -3.21 14.86 -3.84
N VAL A 189 -2.35 15.24 -4.77
CA VAL A 189 -2.72 15.52 -6.17
C VAL A 189 -2.25 14.39 -7.07
N TYR A 190 -3.20 13.56 -7.46
CA TYR A 190 -3.00 12.44 -8.38
C TYR A 190 -3.22 12.89 -9.82
N GLY A 191 -2.30 12.57 -10.72
CA GLY A 191 -2.57 12.72 -12.15
C GLY A 191 -3.07 11.45 -12.79
N LYS A 192 -3.09 11.44 -14.12
CA LYS A 192 -3.46 10.27 -14.91
C LYS A 192 -2.20 9.56 -15.41
N ALA A 193 -2.21 8.24 -15.36
CA ALA A 193 -1.16 7.40 -15.94
C ALA A 193 -0.88 7.79 -17.40
N SER A 194 0.39 7.90 -17.76
CA SER A 194 0.80 7.90 -19.16
C SER A 194 0.48 6.54 -19.80
N VAL A 195 0.32 6.53 -21.12
CA VAL A 195 0.01 5.29 -21.86
C VAL A 195 1.13 4.26 -21.61
N GLY A 196 0.74 3.05 -21.18
CA GLY A 196 1.68 1.95 -20.87
C GLY A 196 2.21 1.94 -19.43
N ALA A 197 2.00 3.00 -18.64
CA ALA A 197 2.36 2.98 -17.22
C ALA A 197 1.40 2.07 -16.43
N PRO A 198 1.90 1.25 -15.50
CA PRO A 198 1.04 0.47 -14.60
C PRO A 198 0.14 1.42 -13.79
N PRO A 199 -1.12 1.04 -13.53
CA PRO A 199 -2.07 1.90 -12.84
C PRO A 199 -1.62 2.33 -11.42
N MET A 200 -0.67 1.61 -10.82
CA MET A 200 -0.11 1.90 -9.49
C MET A 200 1.16 2.75 -9.49
N SER A 201 1.69 3.11 -10.67
CA SER A 201 2.99 3.80 -10.81
C SER A 201 2.87 5.25 -11.25
N VAL A 202 1.67 5.83 -11.17
CA VAL A 202 1.44 7.22 -11.59
C VAL A 202 2.05 8.16 -10.57
N PRO A 203 2.97 9.06 -10.97
CA PRO A 203 3.49 10.06 -10.07
C PRO A 203 2.39 10.97 -9.54
N HIS A 204 2.50 11.36 -8.28
CA HIS A 204 1.57 12.24 -7.62
C HIS A 204 2.32 13.15 -6.64
N LEU A 205 1.78 14.34 -6.43
CA LEU A 205 2.32 15.35 -5.52
C LEU A 205 1.55 15.28 -4.20
N ASP A 206 2.23 14.91 -3.13
CA ASP A 206 1.62 14.50 -1.88
C ASP A 206 2.07 15.35 -0.70
N THR A 207 1.13 16.03 -0.05
CA THR A 207 1.30 16.43 1.35
C THR A 207 1.29 15.17 2.23
N ARG A 208 2.29 15.03 3.09
CA ARG A 208 2.42 13.99 4.12
C ARG A 208 2.60 14.63 5.49
N MET A 209 2.03 14.01 6.52
CA MET A 209 2.24 14.41 7.91
C MET A 209 3.10 13.38 8.62
N ILE A 210 4.40 13.66 8.74
CA ILE A 210 5.39 12.73 9.26
C ILE A 210 5.94 13.29 10.57
N ASN A 211 5.70 12.57 11.67
CA ASN A 211 6.17 12.96 13.02
C ASN A 211 5.81 14.42 13.38
N GLY A 212 4.59 14.84 13.06
CA GLY A 212 4.08 16.19 13.34
C GLY A 212 4.55 17.27 12.37
N LYS A 213 5.42 16.95 11.40
CA LYS A 213 5.88 17.89 10.36
C LYS A 213 5.21 17.61 9.03
N GLN A 214 4.84 18.69 8.33
CA GLN A 214 4.39 18.61 6.95
C GLN A 214 5.59 18.33 6.04
N ALA A 215 5.41 17.42 5.09
CA ALA A 215 6.37 17.11 4.04
C ALA A 215 5.67 17.08 2.69
N LEU A 216 6.41 17.39 1.62
CA LEU A 216 5.92 17.36 0.25
C LEU A 216 6.75 16.35 -0.53
N LEU A 217 6.09 15.33 -1.08
CA LEU A 217 6.72 14.26 -1.85
C LEU A 217 6.16 14.20 -3.27
N PHE A 218 7.01 13.85 -4.24
CA PHE A 218 6.60 13.57 -5.61
C PHE A 218 7.15 12.22 -6.08
N GLY A 219 6.29 11.42 -6.70
CA GLY A 219 6.59 10.05 -7.11
C GLY A 219 5.36 9.15 -7.03
N PRO A 220 5.50 7.81 -7.05
CA PRO A 220 6.76 7.08 -6.94
C PRO A 220 7.53 7.01 -8.27
N TYR A 221 8.85 6.91 -8.18
CA TYR A 221 9.72 6.46 -9.25
C TYR A 221 10.12 5.01 -8.99
N ALA A 222 10.26 4.22 -10.05
CA ALA A 222 10.76 2.86 -9.92
C ALA A 222 12.27 2.86 -9.73
N GLY A 223 12.74 2.12 -8.74
CA GLY A 223 14.14 1.78 -8.55
C GLY A 223 14.39 0.28 -8.74
N PHE A 224 15.66 -0.08 -8.81
CA PHE A 224 16.10 -1.48 -8.89
C PHE A 224 16.89 -1.89 -7.64
N SER A 225 16.60 -3.09 -7.13
CA SER A 225 17.39 -3.76 -6.10
C SER A 225 17.17 -5.26 -6.23
N THR A 226 18.15 -6.10 -5.90
CA THR A 226 17.96 -7.57 -5.85
C THR A 226 17.53 -8.07 -4.46
N LYS A 227 17.44 -7.15 -3.49
CA LYS A 227 17.02 -7.43 -2.10
C LYS A 227 15.50 -7.52 -2.02
N PHE A 228 14.99 -8.34 -1.10
CA PHE A 228 13.55 -8.44 -0.83
C PHE A 228 13.11 -7.59 0.38
N LEU A 229 14.06 -7.22 1.25
CA LEU A 229 13.85 -6.38 2.42
C LEU A 229 14.84 -5.20 2.42
N LYS A 230 14.46 -4.08 3.07
CA LYS A 230 15.34 -2.89 3.20
C LYS A 230 16.74 -3.24 3.70
N ASN A 231 16.82 -4.12 4.71
CA ASN A 231 18.05 -4.67 5.27
C ASN A 231 18.28 -6.15 4.85
N GLY A 232 17.86 -6.52 3.64
CA GLY A 232 17.97 -7.88 3.08
C GLY A 232 19.28 -8.15 2.31
N SER A 233 19.37 -9.32 1.68
CA SER A 233 20.58 -9.76 0.96
C SER A 233 20.48 -9.46 -0.53
N PHE A 234 21.59 -9.06 -1.16
CA PHE A 234 21.65 -8.96 -2.63
C PHE A 234 21.51 -10.32 -3.33
N LEU A 235 21.59 -11.41 -2.58
CA LEU A 235 21.35 -12.77 -3.06
C LEU A 235 19.87 -13.20 -2.97
N ASP A 236 18.96 -12.35 -2.47
CA ASP A 236 17.56 -12.72 -2.29
C ASP A 236 16.90 -13.12 -3.62
N LEU A 237 16.97 -12.28 -4.65
CA LEU A 237 16.43 -12.60 -5.98
C LEU A 237 17.10 -13.86 -6.60
N PRO A 238 18.44 -13.96 -6.74
CA PRO A 238 19.06 -15.17 -7.27
C PRO A 238 18.67 -16.46 -6.55
N LYS A 239 18.56 -16.42 -5.20
CA LYS A 239 18.18 -17.59 -4.40
C LYS A 239 16.69 -17.94 -4.48
N SER A 240 15.85 -16.99 -4.89
CA SER A 240 14.41 -17.23 -5.10
C SER A 240 14.11 -17.94 -6.42
N ILE A 241 15.04 -17.95 -7.38
CA ILE A 241 14.85 -18.61 -8.68
C ILE A 241 15.04 -20.12 -8.50
N LYS A 242 13.99 -20.89 -8.81
CA LYS A 242 13.93 -22.35 -8.66
C LYS A 242 13.36 -22.99 -9.90
N PHE A 243 13.61 -24.30 -10.08
CA PHE A 243 13.07 -25.06 -11.21
C PHE A 243 11.54 -25.01 -11.32
N ASN A 244 10.84 -24.93 -10.19
CA ASN A 244 9.39 -24.89 -10.15
C ASN A 244 8.78 -23.49 -10.42
N ASN A 245 9.57 -22.41 -10.41
CA ASN A 245 9.08 -21.04 -10.66
C ASN A 245 9.77 -20.32 -11.84
N ILE A 246 10.87 -20.85 -12.40
CA ILE A 246 11.59 -20.22 -13.51
C ILE A 246 10.72 -20.02 -14.77
N ARG A 247 9.91 -21.03 -15.14
CA ARG A 247 9.00 -20.93 -16.29
C ARG A 247 7.93 -19.85 -16.05
N PRO A 248 7.23 -19.83 -14.90
CA PRO A 248 6.38 -18.70 -14.54
C PRO A 248 7.07 -17.34 -14.61
N MET A 249 8.30 -17.21 -14.10
CA MET A 249 9.04 -15.95 -14.10
C MET A 249 9.35 -15.42 -15.51
N ILE A 250 9.87 -16.28 -16.39
CA ILE A 250 10.16 -15.91 -17.78
C ILE A 250 8.87 -15.54 -18.52
N SER A 251 7.81 -16.35 -18.36
CA SER A 251 6.53 -16.12 -19.00
C SER A 251 5.91 -14.80 -18.56
N ALA A 252 6.00 -14.47 -17.27
CA ALA A 252 5.52 -13.20 -16.74
C ALA A 252 6.30 -12.01 -17.33
N GLY A 253 7.63 -12.11 -17.47
CA GLY A 253 8.43 -11.07 -18.13
C GLY A 253 8.01 -10.82 -19.59
N LEU A 254 7.84 -11.90 -20.36
CA LEU A 254 7.42 -11.82 -21.78
C LEU A 254 5.99 -11.31 -21.96
N HIS A 255 5.09 -11.61 -21.03
CA HIS A 255 3.72 -11.08 -21.07
C HIS A 255 3.61 -9.62 -20.63
N ASN A 256 4.65 -9.06 -20.01
CA ASN A 256 4.64 -7.73 -19.42
C ASN A 256 5.81 -6.88 -19.94
N LEU A 257 6.06 -6.93 -21.26
CA LEU A 257 7.15 -6.19 -21.90
C LEU A 257 7.00 -4.67 -21.72
N ASP A 258 5.79 -4.13 -21.79
CA ASP A 258 5.54 -2.69 -21.58
C ASP A 258 5.92 -2.25 -20.18
N LEU A 259 5.52 -3.01 -19.16
CA LEU A 259 5.92 -2.77 -17.77
C LEU A 259 7.44 -2.93 -17.60
N THR A 260 8.04 -3.95 -18.20
CA THR A 260 9.49 -4.19 -18.10
C THR A 260 10.26 -3.02 -18.71
N LYS A 261 9.85 -2.57 -19.88
CA LYS A 261 10.40 -1.40 -20.55
C LYS A 261 10.24 -0.14 -19.69
N TYR A 262 9.04 0.09 -19.16
CA TYR A 262 8.76 1.21 -18.26
C TYR A 262 9.67 1.19 -17.02
N LEU A 263 9.83 0.04 -16.36
CA LEU A 263 10.72 -0.07 -15.19
C LEU A 263 12.18 0.23 -15.54
N ILE A 264 12.67 -0.25 -16.70
CA ILE A 264 14.03 0.04 -17.17
C ILE A 264 14.19 1.54 -17.45
N GLU A 265 13.22 2.18 -18.08
CA GLU A 265 13.22 3.62 -18.35
C GLU A 265 13.26 4.41 -17.04
N GLN A 266 12.41 4.06 -16.07
CA GLN A 266 12.37 4.71 -14.75
C GLN A 266 13.71 4.60 -14.00
N VAL A 267 14.33 3.42 -14.00
CA VAL A 267 15.62 3.20 -13.32
C VAL A 267 16.75 4.02 -13.96
N ARG A 268 16.65 4.30 -15.26
CA ARG A 268 17.65 5.08 -16.02
C ARG A 268 17.45 6.59 -15.91
N GLN A 269 16.37 7.07 -15.29
CA GLN A 269 16.10 8.50 -15.19
C GLN A 269 17.19 9.24 -14.39
N SER A 270 17.69 10.31 -15.00
CA SER A 270 18.56 11.29 -14.37
C SER A 270 17.78 12.15 -13.35
N PRO A 271 18.47 12.88 -12.46
CA PRO A 271 17.83 13.91 -11.62
C PRO A 271 17.01 14.93 -12.44
N GLU A 272 17.52 15.32 -13.61
CA GLU A 272 16.89 16.26 -14.53
C GLU A 272 15.61 15.68 -15.13
N ASP A 273 15.61 14.41 -15.56
CA ASP A 273 14.40 13.74 -16.06
C ASP A 273 13.29 13.69 -15.00
N ARG A 274 13.68 13.42 -13.75
CA ARG A 274 12.74 13.40 -12.62
C ARG A 274 12.17 14.80 -12.35
N LEU A 275 13.00 15.84 -12.46
CA LEU A 275 12.57 17.23 -12.32
C LEU A 275 11.59 17.64 -13.43
N GLU A 276 11.85 17.27 -14.68
CA GLU A 276 10.94 17.58 -15.79
C GLU A 276 9.57 16.90 -15.59
N ALA A 277 9.54 15.66 -15.12
CA ALA A 277 8.29 15.00 -14.73
C ALA A 277 7.57 15.72 -13.58
N LEU A 278 8.32 16.23 -12.59
CA LEU A 278 7.75 17.04 -11.51
C LEU A 278 7.18 18.37 -12.04
N LYS A 279 7.83 19.02 -13.01
CA LYS A 279 7.35 20.28 -13.61
C LYS A 279 6.02 20.15 -14.33
N GLU A 280 5.65 18.95 -14.78
CA GLU A 280 4.30 18.70 -15.30
C GLU A 280 3.22 18.97 -14.24
N TYR A 281 3.53 18.74 -12.95
CA TYR A 281 2.66 19.00 -11.81
C TYR A 281 2.94 20.33 -11.14
N LEU A 282 4.21 20.70 -10.95
CA LEU A 282 4.68 21.88 -10.22
C LEU A 282 5.60 22.70 -11.13
N PRO A 283 5.08 23.55 -12.03
CA PRO A 283 5.83 24.14 -13.15
C PRO A 283 7.10 24.91 -12.75
N LYS A 284 7.10 25.51 -11.56
CA LYS A 284 8.23 26.27 -11.01
C LYS A 284 9.18 25.42 -10.15
N ALA A 285 9.15 24.09 -10.26
CA ALA A 285 10.07 23.23 -9.54
C ALA A 285 11.52 23.51 -9.93
N GLU A 286 12.38 23.70 -8.93
CA GLU A 286 13.83 23.85 -9.10
C GLU A 286 14.55 22.70 -8.41
N LEU A 287 15.54 22.10 -9.08
CA LEU A 287 16.22 20.89 -8.59
C LEU A 287 16.77 21.02 -7.16
N LYS A 288 17.27 22.21 -6.80
CA LYS A 288 17.87 22.50 -5.48
C LYS A 288 16.92 22.27 -4.31
N ASP A 289 15.62 22.33 -4.54
CA ASP A 289 14.59 22.18 -3.50
C ASP A 289 14.15 20.72 -3.32
N TRP A 290 14.74 19.76 -4.06
CA TRP A 290 14.29 18.36 -4.10
C TRP A 290 15.43 17.36 -3.98
N GLU A 291 15.24 16.39 -3.08
CA GLU A 291 16.19 15.30 -2.85
C GLU A 291 15.54 13.94 -3.10
N LEU A 292 16.30 12.98 -3.64
CA LEU A 292 15.82 11.63 -3.86
C LEU A 292 15.86 10.81 -2.57
N GLU A 293 14.70 10.42 -2.06
CA GLU A 293 14.53 9.57 -0.89
C GLU A 293 14.15 8.14 -1.32
N TYR A 294 14.87 7.14 -0.81
CA TYR A 294 14.60 5.73 -1.09
C TYR A 294 13.52 5.19 -0.15
N ALA A 295 12.42 4.69 -0.72
CA ALA A 295 11.35 4.07 0.02
C ALA A 295 11.67 2.59 0.36
N GLY A 296 10.66 1.90 0.90
CA GLY A 296 10.72 0.46 1.15
C GLY A 296 10.90 -0.37 -0.12
N GLN A 297 11.30 -1.62 0.07
CA GLN A 297 11.34 -2.63 -0.98
C GLN A 297 10.04 -3.41 -1.01
N ARG A 298 9.57 -3.72 -2.21
CA ARG A 298 8.39 -4.53 -2.48
C ARG A 298 8.79 -5.72 -3.32
N VAL A 299 8.14 -6.86 -3.11
CA VAL A 299 8.29 -8.02 -3.99
C VAL A 299 7.00 -8.15 -4.79
N GLN A 300 7.13 -7.92 -6.10
CA GLN A 300 6.04 -8.13 -7.04
C GLN A 300 5.91 -9.62 -7.31
N VAL A 301 4.75 -10.19 -6.96
CA VAL A 301 4.53 -11.63 -6.99
C VAL A 301 4.24 -12.10 -8.40
N ILE A 302 4.74 -13.29 -8.70
CA ILE A 302 4.51 -14.03 -9.93
C ILE A 302 3.81 -15.32 -9.54
N LYS A 303 2.59 -15.52 -10.01
CA LYS A 303 1.81 -16.73 -9.79
C LYS A 303 1.88 -17.62 -11.03
N LYS A 304 2.00 -18.93 -10.81
CA LYS A 304 1.87 -19.92 -11.89
C LYS A 304 0.43 -19.90 -12.42
N ASP A 305 0.29 -19.85 -13.74
CA ASP A 305 -1.00 -19.92 -14.42
C ASP A 305 -0.98 -21.08 -15.42
N GLU A 306 -2.05 -21.85 -15.51
CA GLU A 306 -2.11 -23.03 -16.36
C GLU A 306 -2.05 -22.70 -17.85
N LYS A 307 -2.64 -21.56 -18.27
CA LYS A 307 -2.74 -21.15 -19.67
C LYS A 307 -1.58 -20.25 -20.08
N LYS A 308 -1.25 -19.29 -19.22
CA LYS A 308 -0.25 -18.24 -19.46
C LYS A 308 1.12 -18.58 -18.89
N GLY A 309 1.31 -19.73 -18.25
CA GLY A 309 2.57 -20.14 -17.60
C GLY A 309 2.85 -19.39 -16.30
N GLY A 310 2.87 -18.05 -16.34
CA GLY A 310 3.00 -17.17 -15.19
C GLY A 310 2.36 -15.79 -15.43
N ILE A 311 1.79 -15.23 -14.38
CA ILE A 311 1.13 -13.91 -14.37
C ILE A 311 1.66 -13.06 -13.22
N LEU A 312 1.72 -11.74 -13.44
CA LEU A 312 2.03 -10.77 -12.39
C LEU A 312 0.79 -10.49 -11.55
N GLU A 313 0.94 -10.65 -10.23
CA GLU A 313 -0.14 -10.39 -9.28
C GLU A 313 0.01 -8.99 -8.66
N PHE A 314 -0.73 -8.02 -9.19
CA PHE A 314 -0.61 -6.62 -8.77
C PHE A 314 -1.22 -6.34 -7.37
N GLY A 315 -2.01 -7.27 -6.83
CA GLY A 315 -2.60 -7.17 -5.50
C GLY A 315 -1.76 -7.74 -4.35
N THR A 316 -2.36 -7.76 -3.17
CA THR A 316 -1.92 -8.61 -2.05
C THR A 316 -2.60 -9.96 -2.19
N GLU A 317 -1.84 -11.05 -2.19
CA GLU A 317 -2.36 -12.41 -2.25
C GLU A 317 -2.27 -13.08 -0.87
N VAL A 318 -3.35 -13.70 -0.43
CA VAL A 318 -3.37 -14.58 0.74
C VAL A 318 -3.14 -16.01 0.26
N VAL A 319 -2.03 -16.62 0.68
CA VAL A 319 -1.76 -18.04 0.43
C VAL A 319 -1.85 -18.79 1.75
N SER A 320 -2.73 -19.77 1.86
CA SER A 320 -2.91 -20.59 3.06
C SER A 320 -2.78 -22.07 2.73
N ALA A 321 -2.32 -22.87 3.68
CA ALA A 321 -2.39 -24.33 3.57
C ALA A 321 -3.85 -24.77 3.55
N GLY A 322 -4.16 -25.88 2.86
CA GLY A 322 -5.51 -26.42 2.77
C GLY A 322 -6.15 -26.78 4.12
N ASP A 323 -5.35 -26.96 5.17
CA ASP A 323 -5.83 -27.20 6.53
C ASP A 323 -5.94 -25.94 7.39
N GLY A 324 -5.63 -24.76 6.83
CA GLY A 324 -5.69 -23.48 7.53
C GLY A 324 -4.59 -23.23 8.56
N SER A 325 -3.65 -24.15 8.77
CA SER A 325 -2.65 -24.06 9.87
C SER A 325 -1.52 -23.05 9.63
N ILE A 326 -1.37 -22.56 8.40
CA ILE A 326 -0.43 -21.50 8.05
C ILE A 326 -1.01 -20.61 6.95
N ALA A 327 -0.73 -19.31 7.03
CA ALA A 327 -1.06 -18.36 5.99
C ALA A 327 0.07 -17.34 5.77
N ALA A 328 0.28 -16.94 4.52
CA ALA A 328 1.26 -15.95 4.11
C ALA A 328 0.60 -14.83 3.29
N LEU A 329 0.99 -13.59 3.59
CA LEU A 329 0.68 -12.44 2.74
C LEU A 329 1.83 -12.21 1.77
N LEU A 330 1.52 -12.31 0.47
CA LEU A 330 2.45 -12.02 -0.61
C LEU A 330 1.99 -10.77 -1.38
N GLY A 331 2.92 -10.14 -2.11
CA GLY A 331 2.58 -9.14 -3.12
C GLY A 331 2.64 -7.70 -2.61
N ALA A 332 1.82 -6.84 -3.20
CA ALA A 332 1.78 -5.44 -2.84
C ALA A 332 1.41 -5.28 -1.36
N SER A 333 2.05 -4.32 -0.67
CA SER A 333 1.67 -3.99 0.70
C SER A 333 0.20 -3.60 0.71
N PRO A 334 -0.65 -4.24 1.53
CA PRO A 334 -2.04 -3.85 1.63
C PRO A 334 -2.10 -2.41 2.12
N GLY A 335 -2.77 -1.55 1.33
CA GLY A 335 -3.01 -0.17 1.73
C GLY A 335 -4.07 -0.08 2.83
N ALA A 336 -4.29 1.13 3.34
CA ALA A 336 -5.36 1.37 4.33
C ALA A 336 -6.73 0.84 3.85
N SER A 337 -6.98 0.88 2.54
CA SER A 337 -8.23 0.47 1.92
C SER A 337 -8.45 -1.04 1.83
N THR A 338 -7.41 -1.88 1.96
CA THR A 338 -7.52 -3.34 1.76
C THR A 338 -7.04 -4.17 2.95
N ALA A 339 -6.26 -3.62 3.87
CA ALA A 339 -5.70 -4.38 4.98
C ALA A 339 -6.77 -5.10 5.82
N VAL A 340 -7.88 -4.43 6.14
CA VAL A 340 -8.96 -5.01 6.94
C VAL A 340 -9.69 -6.14 6.19
N SER A 341 -10.02 -5.93 4.91
CA SER A 341 -10.71 -6.95 4.12
C SER A 341 -9.85 -8.20 3.93
N ILE A 342 -8.55 -8.04 3.75
CA ILE A 342 -7.59 -9.15 3.62
C ILE A 342 -7.49 -9.95 4.92
N MET A 343 -7.52 -9.29 6.09
CA MET A 343 -7.55 -10.00 7.37
C MET A 343 -8.86 -10.72 7.63
N ILE A 344 -10.00 -10.16 7.22
CA ILE A 344 -11.29 -10.87 7.24
C ILE A 344 -11.24 -12.10 6.33
N GLU A 345 -10.69 -11.96 5.13
CA GLU A 345 -10.50 -13.08 4.20
C GLU A 345 -9.63 -14.19 4.79
N LEU A 346 -8.53 -13.82 5.45
CA LEU A 346 -7.68 -14.78 6.16
C LEU A 346 -8.45 -15.51 7.26
N LEU A 347 -9.25 -14.81 8.07
CA LEU A 347 -10.07 -15.44 9.11
C LEU A 347 -11.09 -16.42 8.50
N ASN A 348 -11.73 -16.07 7.38
CA ASN A 348 -12.62 -16.98 6.67
C ASN A 348 -11.91 -18.25 6.19
N ARG A 349 -10.66 -18.15 5.73
CA ARG A 349 -9.91 -19.28 5.19
C ARG A 349 -9.28 -20.17 6.27
N CYS A 350 -8.77 -19.58 7.34
CA CYS A 350 -7.97 -20.29 8.35
C CYS A 350 -8.73 -20.59 9.64
N PHE A 351 -9.82 -19.88 9.90
CA PHE A 351 -10.59 -19.94 11.15
C PHE A 351 -12.09 -19.98 10.88
N GLU A 352 -12.53 -20.63 9.79
CA GLU A 352 -13.93 -20.66 9.36
C GLU A 352 -14.88 -21.12 10.49
N ALA A 353 -14.51 -22.21 11.18
CA ALA A 353 -15.31 -22.77 12.27
C ALA A 353 -15.45 -21.80 13.45
N ASP A 354 -14.36 -21.14 13.87
CA ASP A 354 -14.38 -20.16 14.94
C ASP A 354 -15.16 -18.91 14.53
N LEU A 355 -14.96 -18.46 13.29
CA LEU A 355 -15.63 -17.29 12.72
C LEU A 355 -17.16 -17.49 12.62
N ALA A 356 -17.62 -18.72 12.42
CA ALA A 356 -19.05 -19.05 12.42
C ALA A 356 -19.69 -19.01 13.82
N THR A 357 -18.90 -18.98 14.90
CA THR A 357 -19.43 -18.95 16.27
C THR A 357 -20.12 -17.61 16.59
N PRO A 358 -21.17 -17.62 17.44
CA PRO A 358 -21.81 -16.38 17.91
C PRO A 358 -20.84 -15.42 18.59
N GLU A 359 -19.84 -15.94 19.31
CA GLU A 359 -18.84 -15.14 20.01
C GLU A 359 -17.98 -14.31 19.04
N TRP A 360 -17.42 -14.95 18.01
CA TRP A 360 -16.60 -14.24 17.01
C TRP A 360 -17.44 -13.31 16.15
N GLN A 361 -18.66 -13.71 15.78
CA GLN A 361 -19.58 -12.83 15.06
C GLN A 361 -19.92 -11.58 15.86
N ALA A 362 -20.17 -11.71 17.16
CA ALA A 362 -20.39 -10.57 18.05
C ALA A 362 -19.13 -9.69 18.11
N LYS A 363 -17.94 -10.30 18.24
CA LYS A 363 -16.68 -9.57 18.31
C LYS A 363 -16.36 -8.78 17.04
N ILE A 364 -16.58 -9.37 15.87
CA ILE A 364 -16.34 -8.70 14.59
C ILE A 364 -17.32 -7.55 14.40
N LYS A 365 -18.59 -7.73 14.74
CA LYS A 365 -19.59 -6.65 14.67
C LYS A 365 -19.32 -5.53 15.67
N GLU A 366 -18.72 -5.83 16.82
CA GLU A 366 -18.21 -4.81 17.74
C GLU A 366 -17.10 -3.97 17.09
N MET A 367 -16.14 -4.61 16.42
CA MET A 367 -15.00 -3.94 15.77
C MET A 367 -15.39 -3.23 14.47
N ILE A 368 -16.30 -3.82 13.70
CA ILE A 368 -16.74 -3.40 12.37
C ILE A 368 -18.28 -3.49 12.35
N PRO A 369 -19.00 -2.46 12.86
CA PRO A 369 -20.46 -2.48 12.92
C PRO A 369 -21.18 -2.64 11.58
N THR A 370 -20.46 -2.37 10.49
CA THR A 370 -20.94 -2.51 9.11
C THR A 370 -20.63 -3.87 8.49
N TYR A 371 -20.05 -4.81 9.24
CA TYR A 371 -19.71 -6.14 8.76
C TYR A 371 -20.95 -6.87 8.21
N GLY A 372 -20.84 -7.39 6.99
CA GLY A 372 -21.96 -8.03 6.28
C GLY A 372 -22.92 -7.06 5.58
N LYS A 373 -22.67 -5.74 5.58
CA LYS A 373 -23.50 -4.74 4.90
C LYS A 373 -22.75 -4.05 3.77
N ALA A 374 -23.44 -3.79 2.66
CA ALA A 374 -22.91 -3.03 1.54
C ALA A 374 -23.07 -1.52 1.79
N LEU A 375 -22.04 -0.86 2.34
CA LEU A 375 -22.08 0.58 2.62
C LEU A 375 -22.38 1.46 1.41
N ALA A 376 -22.02 1.01 0.20
CA ALA A 376 -22.31 1.72 -1.04
C ALA A 376 -23.81 1.74 -1.42
N GLN A 377 -24.63 0.91 -0.77
CA GLN A 377 -26.08 0.79 -1.02
C GLN A 377 -26.93 1.33 0.14
N ASP A 378 -26.30 1.90 1.18
CA ASP A 378 -26.97 2.39 2.38
C ASP A 378 -26.38 3.75 2.78
N ALA A 379 -26.98 4.80 2.23
CA ALA A 379 -26.55 6.19 2.40
C ALA A 379 -26.54 6.62 3.87
N GLU A 380 -27.59 6.26 4.61
CA GLU A 380 -27.74 6.61 6.02
C GLU A 380 -26.71 5.90 6.89
N LEU A 381 -26.47 4.60 6.66
CA LEU A 381 -25.41 3.86 7.35
C LEU A 381 -24.03 4.42 7.02
N CYS A 382 -23.77 4.78 5.75
CA CYS A 382 -22.53 5.43 5.34
C CYS A 382 -22.31 6.75 6.08
N LYS A 383 -23.32 7.63 6.08
CA LYS A 383 -23.25 8.93 6.77
C LYS A 383 -23.04 8.77 8.27
N ALA A 384 -23.79 7.88 8.92
CA ALA A 384 -23.66 7.57 10.34
C ALA A 384 -22.26 7.01 10.66
N THR A 385 -21.75 6.09 9.83
CA THR A 385 -20.42 5.50 9.99
C THR A 385 -19.34 6.58 9.88
N ARG A 386 -19.37 7.40 8.83
CA ARG A 386 -18.43 8.50 8.62
C ARG A 386 -18.45 9.48 9.78
N SER A 387 -19.62 9.96 10.18
CA SER A 387 -19.76 10.90 11.31
C SER A 387 -19.16 10.32 12.59
N ARG A 388 -19.53 9.07 12.94
CA ARG A 388 -18.99 8.38 14.12
C ARG A 388 -17.47 8.28 14.06
N THR A 389 -16.92 7.75 12.96
CA THR A 389 -15.48 7.52 12.83
C THR A 389 -14.69 8.83 12.77
N SER A 390 -15.21 9.85 12.09
CA SER A 390 -14.56 11.16 12.00
C SER A 390 -14.43 11.83 13.36
N LYS A 391 -15.50 11.78 14.17
CA LYS A 391 -15.47 12.29 15.55
C LYS A 391 -14.46 11.55 16.43
N ILE A 392 -14.46 10.22 16.36
CA ILE A 392 -13.52 9.38 17.15
C ILE A 392 -12.07 9.63 16.74
N LEU A 393 -11.81 9.79 15.44
CA LEU A 393 -10.48 9.98 14.88
C LEU A 393 -10.07 11.46 14.83
N LYS A 394 -10.93 12.38 15.27
CA LYS A 394 -10.71 13.83 15.24
C LYS A 394 -10.37 14.37 13.84
N ILE A 395 -11.13 13.92 12.84
CA ILE A 395 -10.99 14.31 11.42
C ILE A 395 -12.33 14.82 10.86
N GLU A 396 -13.11 15.51 11.68
CA GLU A 396 -14.40 16.08 11.27
C GLU A 396 -14.22 17.12 10.16
N LYS A 397 -15.30 17.38 9.41
CA LYS A 397 -15.34 18.54 8.50
C LYS A 397 -15.47 19.78 9.39
N ASP A 398 -14.54 20.73 9.20
CA ASP A 398 -14.74 22.10 9.72
C ASP A 398 -16.02 22.70 9.16
#